data_AF-A0A1H1WPD7-F1
#
_entry.id   AF-A0A1H1WPD7-F1
#
_cell.length_a   1.000
_cell.length_b   1.000
_cell.length_c   1.000
_cell.angle_alpha   90.00
_cell.angle_beta   90.00
_cell.angle_gamma   90.00
#
_symmetry.space_group_name_H-M   'P 1'
#
loop_
_entity.id
_entity.type
_entity.pdbx_description
1 polymer ?
#
loop_
_entity_poly.entity_id
_entity_poly.type
_entity_poly.pdbx_seq_one_letter_code
_entity_poly.pdbx_strand_id
1 'polypeptide(L)'
;MKINETGRINPINTYQKQGEARVTESARTRKTDQVQISEEAKAMLASRQPESAERKQRIQELKNEVASGKYHVDADKLADKMWEFLK
;
A
#
# COMPACT_ATOMS: atom_id res chain seq x y z
N MET A 1 -53.68 -32.63 -47.26
CA MET A 1 -52.47 -31.99 -46.70
C MET A 1 -52.24 -30.67 -47.44
N LYS A 2 -52.18 -29.55 -46.71
CA LYS A 2 -51.84 -28.22 -47.24
C LYS A 2 -50.57 -27.77 -46.53
N ILE A 3 -49.47 -27.68 -47.27
CA ILE A 3 -48.15 -27.37 -46.75
C ILE A 3 -47.83 -25.96 -47.25
N ASN A 4 -48.11 -24.95 -46.44
CA ASN A 4 -47.60 -23.61 -46.66
C ASN A 4 -46.55 -23.36 -45.56
N GLU A 5 -45.30 -23.67 -45.86
CA GLU A 5 -44.16 -23.30 -45.03
C GLU A 5 -43.86 -21.81 -45.21
N THR A 6 -44.37 -20.95 -44.34
CA THR A 6 -43.90 -19.56 -44.19
C THR A 6 -43.17 -19.33 -42.86
N GLY A 7 -42.47 -20.36 -42.39
CA GLY A 7 -41.73 -20.35 -41.12
C GLY A 7 -40.24 -20.01 -41.24
N ARG A 8 -39.76 -19.47 -42.37
CA ARG A 8 -38.34 -19.12 -42.56
C ARG A 8 -38.13 -17.65 -42.85
N ILE A 9 -38.42 -16.80 -41.87
CA ILE A 9 -37.84 -15.47 -41.82
C ILE A 9 -37.30 -15.30 -40.40
N ASN A 10 -36.16 -15.92 -40.13
CA ASN A 10 -35.35 -15.67 -38.94
C ASN A 10 -34.24 -14.65 -39.29
N PRO A 11 -33.79 -13.88 -38.30
CA PRO A 11 -33.45 -12.46 -38.44
C PRO A 11 -32.06 -12.22 -39.05
N ILE A 12 -31.98 -11.22 -39.93
CA ILE A 12 -30.75 -10.72 -40.60
C ILE A 12 -29.68 -10.15 -39.63
N ASN A 13 -29.95 -10.09 -38.33
CA ASN A 13 -29.10 -9.40 -37.35
C ASN A 13 -28.28 -10.33 -36.45
N THR A 14 -27.82 -11.49 -36.93
CA THR A 14 -26.92 -12.38 -36.16
C THR A 14 -25.47 -11.89 -36.14
N TYR A 15 -25.03 -11.21 -37.21
CA TYR A 15 -23.65 -10.71 -37.31
C TYR A 15 -23.38 -9.45 -36.48
N GLN A 16 -24.37 -8.58 -36.28
CA GLN A 16 -24.19 -7.37 -35.47
C GLN A 16 -23.93 -7.69 -33.99
N LYS A 17 -24.57 -8.74 -33.45
CA LYS A 17 -24.43 -9.13 -32.03
C LYS A 17 -23.05 -9.71 -31.68
N GLN A 18 -22.30 -10.25 -32.66
CA GLN A 18 -20.96 -10.79 -32.39
C GLN A 18 -19.90 -9.70 -32.23
N GLY A 19 -20.11 -8.50 -32.79
CA GLY A 19 -19.21 -7.36 -32.62
C GLY A 19 -19.28 -6.76 -31.21
N GLU A 20 -20.49 -6.62 -30.66
CA GLU A 20 -20.73 -6.04 -29.33
C GLU A 20 -20.21 -6.93 -28.18
N ALA A 21 -20.27 -8.25 -28.33
CA ALA A 21 -19.79 -9.21 -27.34
C ALA A 21 -18.25 -9.17 -27.16
N ARG A 22 -17.50 -8.78 -28.20
CA ARG A 22 -16.03 -8.67 -28.11
C ARG A 22 -15.56 -7.39 -27.43
N VAL A 23 -16.29 -6.29 -27.56
CA VAL A 23 -15.95 -4.99 -26.93
C VAL A 23 -16.13 -5.04 -25.41
N THR A 24 -17.11 -5.82 -24.93
CA THR A 24 -17.39 -5.97 -23.50
C THR A 24 -16.36 -6.81 -22.75
N GLU A 25 -15.63 -7.71 -23.43
CA GLU A 25 -14.64 -8.56 -22.77
C GLU A 25 -13.27 -7.87 -22.54
N SER A 26 -12.96 -6.85 -23.33
CA SER A 26 -11.76 -6.01 -23.19
C SER A 26 -11.81 -4.99 -22.04
N ALA A 27 -12.95 -4.86 -21.35
CA ALA A 27 -13.14 -3.93 -20.23
C ALA A 27 -12.85 -4.57 -18.85
N ARG A 28 -12.16 -5.71 -18.77
CA ARG A 28 -11.62 -6.21 -17.50
C ARG A 28 -10.46 -5.30 -17.09
N THR A 29 -10.77 -4.31 -16.25
CA THR A 29 -9.82 -3.45 -15.56
C THR A 29 -8.67 -4.32 -15.01
N ARG A 30 -7.44 -3.96 -15.37
CA ARG A 30 -6.24 -4.62 -14.84
C ARG A 30 -6.31 -4.53 -13.32
N LYS A 31 -6.45 -5.67 -12.63
CA LYS A 31 -6.39 -5.69 -11.16
C LYS A 31 -5.01 -5.21 -10.76
N THR A 32 -4.95 -4.05 -10.11
CA THR A 32 -3.71 -3.55 -9.52
C THR A 32 -3.42 -4.39 -8.28
N ASP A 33 -2.22 -4.93 -8.19
CA ASP A 33 -1.78 -5.60 -6.97
C ASP A 33 -1.74 -4.59 -5.82
N GLN A 34 -2.39 -4.93 -4.71
CA GLN A 34 -2.38 -4.13 -3.49
C GLN A 34 -1.66 -4.91 -2.39
N VAL A 35 -0.67 -4.27 -1.76
CA VAL A 35 0.00 -4.80 -0.57
C VAL A 35 -0.64 -4.15 0.65
N GLN A 36 -1.26 -4.94 1.52
CA GLN A 36 -1.83 -4.46 2.78
C GLN A 36 -0.89 -4.81 3.94
N ILE A 37 -0.66 -3.85 4.84
CA ILE A 37 0.07 -4.09 6.09
C ILE A 37 -0.87 -4.84 7.04
N SER A 38 -0.38 -5.93 7.63
CA SER A 38 -1.10 -6.75 8.63
C SER A 38 -1.63 -5.89 9.80
N GLU A 39 -2.82 -6.23 10.30
CA GLU A 39 -3.41 -5.58 11.48
C GLU A 39 -2.51 -5.72 12.71
N GLU A 40 -1.83 -6.86 12.85
CA GLU A 40 -0.86 -7.10 13.91
C GLU A 40 0.33 -6.12 13.82
N ALA A 41 0.88 -5.90 12.63
CA ALA A 41 1.98 -4.97 12.43
C ALA A 41 1.57 -3.51 12.75
N LYS A 42 0.31 -3.14 12.46
CA LYS A 42 -0.25 -1.83 12.86
C LYS A 42 -0.39 -1.70 14.37
N ALA A 43 -0.84 -2.76 15.05
CA ALA A 43 -0.95 -2.79 16.50
C ALA A 43 0.43 -2.69 17.18
N MET A 44 1.44 -3.40 16.68
CA MET A 44 2.81 -3.30 17.17
C MET A 44 3.38 -1.88 17.00
N LEU A 45 3.14 -1.22 15.87
CA LEU A 45 3.53 0.18 15.66
C LEU A 45 2.84 1.11 16.66
N ALA A 46 1.54 0.92 16.90
CA ALA A 46 0.80 1.72 17.87
C ALA A 46 1.27 1.50 19.32
N SER A 47 1.73 0.29 19.65
CA SER A 47 2.30 -0.03 20.97
C SER A 47 3.69 0.53 21.21
N ARG A 48 4.45 0.85 20.15
CA ARG A 48 5.71 1.60 20.31
C ARG A 48 5.34 3.00 20.77
N GLN A 49 5.58 3.31 22.05
CA GLN A 49 5.39 4.66 22.58
C GLN A 49 6.19 5.66 21.74
N PRO A 50 5.53 6.50 20.92
CA PRO A 50 6.28 7.34 19.99
C PRO A 50 7.01 8.48 20.71
N GLU A 51 6.53 8.87 21.90
CA GLU A 51 6.81 10.19 22.48
C GLU A 51 6.54 10.17 24.00
N SER A 52 7.36 9.45 24.79
CA SER A 52 7.29 9.59 26.25
C SER A 52 7.64 11.03 26.66
N ALA A 53 7.03 11.53 27.74
CA ALA A 53 7.30 12.88 28.24
C ALA A 53 8.78 13.07 28.59
N GLU A 54 9.41 12.03 29.14
CA GLU A 54 10.85 11.96 29.44
C GLU A 54 11.70 12.12 28.17
N ARG A 55 11.33 11.46 27.07
CA ARG A 55 12.03 11.58 25.79
C ARG A 55 11.95 13.01 25.24
N LYS A 56 10.78 13.66 25.35
CA LYS A 56 10.61 15.06 24.93
C LYS A 56 11.51 15.99 25.72
N GLN A 57 11.56 15.83 27.04
CA GLN A 57 12.44 16.60 27.93
C GLN A 57 13.90 16.39 27.56
N ARG A 58 14.33 15.14 27.38
CA ARG A 58 15.71 14.82 27.00
C ARG A 58 16.12 15.44 25.68
N ILE A 59 15.22 15.45 24.68
CA ILE A 59 15.48 16.10 23.39
C ILE A 59 15.64 17.62 23.55
N GLN A 60 14.84 18.26 24.40
CA GLN A 60 14.97 19.70 24.65
C GLN A 60 16.30 20.04 25.33
N GLU A 61 16.73 19.25 26.31
CA GLU A 61 18.05 19.39 26.95
C GLU A 61 19.18 19.28 25.92
N LEU A 62 19.17 18.23 25.09
CA LEU A 62 20.17 18.01 24.05
C LEU A 62 20.22 19.16 23.05
N LYS A 63 19.05 19.69 22.63
CA LYS A 63 19.00 20.86 21.74
C LYS A 63 19.68 22.07 22.36
N ASN A 64 19.50 22.31 23.66
CA ASN A 64 20.13 23.41 24.36
C ASN A 64 21.66 23.21 24.49
N GLU A 65 22.11 21.99 24.77
CA GLU A 65 23.55 21.65 24.83
C GLU A 65 24.24 21.84 23.47
N VAL A 66 23.56 21.48 22.38
CA VAL A 66 24.07 21.68 21.01
C VAL A 66 24.11 23.16 20.67
N ALA A 67 23.04 23.91 20.95
CA ALA A 67 22.98 25.35 20.68
C ALA A 67 24.03 26.16 21.48
N SER A 68 24.35 25.72 22.70
CA SER A 68 25.38 26.33 23.54
C SER A 68 26.81 25.87 23.20
N GLY A 69 26.98 24.95 22.25
CA GLY A 69 28.29 24.41 21.85
C GLY A 69 28.94 23.51 22.90
N LYS A 70 28.22 23.11 23.95
CA LYS A 70 28.72 22.23 25.03
C LYS A 70 28.52 20.74 24.74
N TYR A 71 27.74 20.40 23.72
CA TYR A 71 27.50 19.02 23.35
C TYR A 71 28.78 18.37 22.80
N HIS A 72 29.24 17.30 23.47
CA HIS A 72 30.40 16.52 23.06
C HIS A 72 29.96 15.12 22.62
N VAL A 73 30.40 14.71 21.43
CA VAL A 73 30.14 13.37 20.90
C VAL A 73 31.20 12.43 21.44
N ASP A 74 30.77 11.49 22.28
CA ASP A 74 31.61 10.43 22.82
C ASP A 74 31.73 9.28 21.80
N ALA A 75 32.94 9.05 21.30
CA ALA A 75 33.21 8.08 20.24
C ALA A 75 33.01 6.63 20.71
N ASP A 76 33.31 6.32 21.97
CA ASP A 76 33.16 4.97 22.53
C ASP A 76 31.67 4.62 22.64
N LYS A 77 30.87 5.56 23.17
CA LYS A 77 29.41 5.40 23.25
C LYS A 77 28.77 5.28 21.86
N LEU A 78 29.30 5.99 20.87
CA LEU A 78 28.82 5.90 19.50
C LEU A 78 29.11 4.51 18.92
N ALA A 79 30.32 4.00 19.09
CA ALA A 79 30.73 2.68 18.63
C ALA A 79 29.87 1.57 19.27
N ASP A 80 29.67 1.62 20.60
CA ASP A 80 28.82 0.68 21.33
C ASP A 80 27.39 0.65 20.78
N LYS A 81 26.82 1.83 20.52
CA LYS A 81 25.47 1.94 19.94
C LYS A 81 25.39 1.41 18.52
N MET A 82 26.38 1.72 17.68
CA MET A 82 26.42 1.21 16.31
C MET A 82 26.58 -0.31 16.29
N TRP A 83 27.37 -0.87 17.21
CA TRP A 83 27.59 -2.30 17.32
C TRP A 83 26.31 -3.09 17.58
N GLU A 84 25.40 -2.59 18.43
CA GLU A 84 24.09 -3.22 18.71
C GLU A 84 23.23 -3.44 17.45
N PHE A 85 23.39 -2.61 16.42
CA PHE A 85 22.61 -2.71 15.17
C PHE A 85 23.33 -3.48 14.05
N LEU A 86 24.65 -3.65 14.15
CA LEU A 86 25.49 -4.27 13.12
C LEU A 86 25.72 -5.77 13.32
N LYS A 87 25.53 -6.27 14.55
CA LYS A 87 25.66 -7.69 14.88
C LYS A 87 24.40 -8.47 14.48
#